data_AF-B4VSD4-F1
#
_entry.id   AF-B4VSD4-F1
#
_cell.length_a   1.000
_cell.length_b   1.000
_cell.length_c   1.000
_cell.angle_alpha   90.00
_cell.angle_beta   90.00
_cell.angle_gamma   90.00
#
_symmetry.space_group_name_H-M   'P 1'
#
loop_
_entity.id
_entity.type
_entity.pdbx_description
1 polymer ?
#
loop_
_entity_poly.entity_id
_entity_poly.type
_entity_poly.pdbx_seq_one_letter_code
_entity_poly.pdbx_strand_id
1 'polypeptide(L)'
;MEIFINEVSLEGQYLTDAEFKDAVIIFKSIFDLLNKKTKQKIIYKEDSNLFVNYDAIKGSNFQQSLNQIKDKSLKLAFKNIVFNKLNAKEWRKEQVHSLNDYFDYFTPQSCRDVRNTSLAEVAERQFQNSYITYLVINFTNSSFIIAHPDISKCCLISIIKNNDETQSIDLDSLDNQAALENWLEKKLKLSKIEYDESSTVPPQDEQTILRDTKRFKRTRIRYDERVVYCEISTGKYWYVDNLHYGKAAHLEVFDKTGQRHLGEADLQGEIDESKSDSEKTINIS
;
A
#
# COMPACT_ATOMS: atom_id res chain seq x y z
N MET A 1 -5.83 2.57 -2.61
CA MET A 1 -5.19 3.45 -1.63
C MET A 1 -4.37 4.50 -2.36
N GLU A 2 -4.21 5.68 -1.77
CA GLU A 2 -3.31 6.71 -2.30
C GLU A 2 -2.30 7.08 -1.22
N ILE A 3 -1.02 6.97 -1.54
CA ILE A 3 0.10 7.22 -0.64
C ILE A 3 0.77 8.51 -1.09
N PHE A 4 0.99 9.45 -0.19
CA PHE A 4 1.65 10.72 -0.47
C PHE A 4 2.99 10.78 0.28
N ILE A 5 4.05 11.17 -0.41
CA ILE A 5 5.30 11.58 0.26
C ILE A 5 5.12 13.03 0.70
N ASN A 6 5.23 13.30 1.99
CA ASN A 6 5.09 14.64 2.55
C ASN A 6 6.39 15.44 2.38
N GLU A 7 6.49 16.26 1.33
CA GLU A 7 7.68 17.10 1.16
C GLU A 7 7.88 18.14 2.28
N VAL A 8 6.80 18.56 2.95
CA VAL A 8 6.85 19.57 4.02
C VAL A 8 7.60 19.03 5.24
N SER A 9 7.61 17.71 5.40
CA SER A 9 8.35 17.04 6.46
C SER A 9 9.87 17.07 6.25
N LEU A 10 10.41 17.58 5.13
CA LEU A 10 11.85 17.66 4.90
C LEU A 10 12.50 18.96 5.40
N GLU A 11 11.70 19.97 5.72
CA GLU A 11 12.22 21.33 5.92
C GLU A 11 13.00 21.48 7.24
N GLY A 12 14.29 21.80 7.14
CA GLY A 12 15.10 22.31 8.25
C GLY A 12 15.50 21.32 9.34
N GLN A 13 15.27 20.02 9.15
CA GLN A 13 15.39 19.02 10.24
C GLN A 13 16.68 18.19 10.27
N TYR A 14 17.52 18.25 9.23
CA TYR A 14 18.79 17.50 9.18
C TYR A 14 19.96 18.47 9.13
N LEU A 15 20.71 18.55 10.23
CA LEU A 15 21.86 19.44 10.38
C LEU A 15 23.15 18.78 9.89
N THR A 16 23.17 17.45 9.80
CA THR A 16 24.34 16.68 9.37
C THR A 16 24.01 15.67 8.27
N ASP A 17 25.04 15.33 7.47
CA ASP A 17 24.96 14.26 6.48
C ASP A 17 24.60 12.90 7.11
N ALA A 18 25.02 12.67 8.36
CA ALA A 18 24.74 11.44 9.09
C ALA A 18 23.24 11.32 9.41
N GLU A 19 22.65 12.37 9.98
CA GLU A 19 21.20 12.42 10.27
C GLU A 19 20.37 12.25 9.00
N PHE A 20 20.76 12.94 7.92
CA PHE A 20 20.08 12.81 6.63
C PHE A 20 20.19 11.38 6.07
N LYS A 21 21.36 10.75 6.19
CA LYS A 21 21.56 9.37 5.74
C LYS A 21 20.68 8.39 6.53
N ASP A 22 20.61 8.53 7.84
CA ASP A 22 19.79 7.67 8.70
C ASP A 22 18.30 7.80 8.36
N ALA A 23 17.84 9.03 8.12
CA ALA A 23 16.50 9.29 7.64
C ALA A 23 16.19 8.62 6.30
N VAL A 24 17.12 8.67 5.34
CA VAL A 24 16.96 7.99 4.04
C VAL A 24 16.91 6.47 4.20
N ILE A 25 17.65 5.89 5.15
CA ILE A 25 17.59 4.45 5.46
C ILE A 25 16.20 4.07 6.00
N ILE A 26 15.68 4.85 6.95
CA ILE A 26 14.35 4.61 7.53
C ILE A 26 13.26 4.80 6.48
N PHE A 27 13.34 5.88 5.69
CA PHE A 27 12.40 6.12 4.59
C PHE A 27 12.41 4.95 3.61
N LYS A 28 13.59 4.45 3.23
CA LYS A 28 13.73 3.29 2.33
C LYS A 28 13.06 2.04 2.89
N SER A 29 13.16 1.76 4.19
CA SER A 29 12.60 0.54 4.78
C SER A 29 11.07 0.50 4.71
N ILE A 30 10.40 1.65 4.80
CA ILE A 30 8.95 1.78 4.56
C ILE A 30 8.58 1.28 3.16
N PHE A 31 9.29 1.75 2.14
CA PHE A 31 9.01 1.37 0.75
C PHE A 31 9.46 -0.05 0.41
N ASP A 32 10.51 -0.58 1.06
CA ASP A 32 10.87 -1.98 0.93
C ASP A 32 9.71 -2.88 1.43
N LEU A 33 9.08 -2.51 2.55
CA LEU A 33 7.91 -3.21 3.06
C LEU A 33 6.71 -3.09 2.11
N LEU A 34 6.37 -1.89 1.63
CA LEU A 34 5.28 -1.70 0.65
C LEU A 34 5.50 -2.54 -0.62
N ASN A 35 6.73 -2.52 -1.16
CA ASN A 35 7.11 -3.34 -2.31
C ASN A 35 6.98 -4.84 -2.02
N LYS A 36 7.37 -5.29 -0.84
CA LYS A 36 7.21 -6.69 -0.41
C LYS A 36 5.73 -7.09 -0.40
N LYS A 37 4.87 -6.30 0.24
CA LYS A 37 3.42 -6.57 0.32
C LYS A 37 2.75 -6.50 -1.06
N THR A 38 3.25 -5.64 -1.95
CA THR A 38 2.75 -5.54 -3.33
C THR A 38 3.10 -6.80 -4.13
N LYS A 39 4.34 -7.30 -4.03
CA LYS A 39 4.76 -8.55 -4.68
C LYS A 39 3.98 -9.76 -4.18
N GLN A 40 3.61 -9.77 -2.90
CA GLN A 40 2.77 -10.80 -2.29
C GLN A 40 1.28 -10.67 -2.68
N LYS A 41 0.92 -9.71 -3.55
CA LYS A 41 -0.45 -9.38 -3.98
C LYS A 41 -1.40 -9.09 -2.81
N ILE A 42 -0.86 -8.66 -1.67
CA ILE A 42 -1.61 -8.21 -0.48
C ILE A 42 -2.14 -6.81 -0.71
N ILE A 43 -1.27 -5.96 -1.26
CA ILE A 43 -1.60 -4.65 -1.76
C ILE A 43 -1.60 -4.75 -3.28
N TYR A 44 -2.74 -4.51 -3.93
CA TYR A 44 -2.80 -4.51 -5.39
C TYR A 44 -2.18 -3.23 -5.92
N LYS A 45 -1.14 -3.37 -6.74
CA LYS A 45 -0.44 -2.24 -7.37
C LYS A 45 -1.38 -1.39 -8.22
N GLU A 46 -2.32 -2.03 -8.89
CA GLU A 46 -3.33 -1.38 -9.75
C GLU A 46 -4.31 -0.51 -8.94
N ASP A 47 -4.44 -0.80 -7.65
CA ASP A 47 -5.32 -0.09 -6.72
C ASP A 47 -4.57 0.91 -5.85
N SER A 48 -3.27 1.08 -6.08
CA SER A 48 -2.39 1.86 -5.21
C SER A 48 -1.61 2.89 -6.00
N ASN A 49 -1.86 4.18 -5.73
CA ASN A 49 -1.09 5.28 -6.32
C ASN A 49 -0.09 5.82 -5.30
N LEU A 50 1.14 6.10 -5.74
CA LEU A 50 2.12 6.87 -4.98
C LEU A 50 2.21 8.27 -5.59
N PHE A 51 2.05 9.30 -4.77
CA PHE A 51 2.07 10.70 -5.17
C PHE A 51 3.25 11.43 -4.53
N VAL A 52 3.87 12.32 -5.30
CA VAL A 52 5.07 13.04 -4.90
C VAL A 52 5.15 14.41 -5.58
N ASN A 53 5.71 15.40 -4.88
CA ASN A 53 6.14 16.67 -5.45
C ASN A 53 7.60 16.56 -5.90
N TYR A 54 7.85 16.34 -7.18
CA TYR A 54 9.21 16.16 -7.67
C TYR A 54 10.04 17.43 -7.54
N ASP A 55 9.45 18.61 -7.68
CA ASP A 55 10.18 19.87 -7.62
C ASP A 55 10.68 20.14 -6.21
N ALA A 56 9.89 19.82 -5.18
CA ALA A 56 10.33 19.91 -3.79
C ALA A 56 11.48 18.94 -3.47
N ILE A 57 11.42 17.71 -3.97
CA ILE A 57 12.49 16.71 -3.78
C ILE A 57 13.72 16.99 -4.67
N LYS A 58 13.54 17.70 -5.79
CA LYS A 58 14.64 18.20 -6.63
C LYS A 58 15.22 19.52 -6.12
N GLY A 59 14.66 20.10 -5.05
CA GLY A 59 15.18 21.30 -4.42
C GLY A 59 16.68 21.21 -4.18
N SER A 60 17.39 22.32 -4.38
CA SER A 60 18.86 22.38 -4.36
C SER A 60 19.47 21.78 -3.11
N ASN A 61 18.85 22.04 -1.95
CA ASN A 61 19.36 21.62 -0.65
C ASN A 61 19.21 20.11 -0.45
N PHE A 62 18.05 19.54 -0.77
CA PHE A 62 17.83 18.10 -0.67
C PHE A 62 18.71 17.32 -1.65
N GLN A 63 18.83 17.80 -2.90
CA GLN A 63 19.71 17.18 -3.89
C GLN A 63 21.19 17.26 -3.48
N GLN A 64 21.62 18.36 -2.86
CA GLN A 64 22.97 18.49 -2.35
C GLN A 64 23.27 17.45 -1.26
N SER A 65 22.40 17.33 -0.25
CA SER A 65 22.53 16.31 0.81
C SER A 65 22.48 14.89 0.25
N LEU A 66 21.55 14.61 -0.67
CA LEU A 66 21.48 13.32 -1.36
C LEU A 66 22.73 13.02 -2.20
N ASN A 67 23.37 14.06 -2.76
CA ASN A 67 24.59 13.91 -3.52
C ASN A 67 25.83 13.63 -2.65
N GLN A 68 25.82 14.08 -1.40
CA GLN A 68 26.89 13.85 -0.42
C GLN A 68 26.88 12.43 0.17
N ILE A 69 25.75 11.70 0.07
CA ILE A 69 25.68 10.28 0.47
C ILE A 69 26.69 9.45 -0.34
N LYS A 70 27.75 8.98 0.33
CA LYS A 70 28.80 8.14 -0.26
C LYS A 70 28.31 6.76 -0.69
N ASP A 71 27.29 6.24 -0.01
CA ASP A 71 26.68 4.96 -0.35
C ASP A 71 25.86 5.08 -1.64
N LYS A 72 26.47 4.65 -2.75
CA LYS A 72 25.85 4.64 -4.07
C LYS A 72 24.59 3.76 -4.12
N SER A 73 24.55 2.68 -3.35
CA SER A 73 23.42 1.76 -3.34
C SER A 73 22.19 2.39 -2.68
N LEU A 74 22.40 3.10 -1.56
CA LEU A 74 21.36 3.83 -0.86
C LEU A 74 20.82 4.98 -1.71
N LYS A 75 21.72 5.76 -2.33
CA LYS A 75 21.35 6.85 -3.24
C LYS A 75 20.53 6.34 -4.43
N LEU A 76 20.94 5.22 -5.02
CA LEU A 76 20.21 4.58 -6.12
C LEU A 76 18.85 4.04 -5.66
N ALA A 77 18.77 3.46 -4.46
CA ALA A 77 17.51 2.98 -3.89
C ALA A 77 16.51 4.11 -3.66
N PHE A 78 16.95 5.22 -3.05
CA PHE A 78 16.11 6.40 -2.87
C PHE A 78 15.61 6.96 -4.21
N LYS A 79 16.51 7.13 -5.19
CA LYS A 79 16.13 7.56 -6.53
C LYS A 79 15.14 6.60 -7.18
N ASN A 80 15.30 5.30 -6.97
CA ASN A 80 14.38 4.31 -7.51
C ASN A 80 13.01 4.36 -6.86
N ILE A 81 12.91 4.63 -5.56
CA ILE A 81 11.64 4.81 -4.85
C ILE A 81 10.89 6.01 -5.42
N VAL A 82 11.57 7.17 -5.47
CA VAL A 82 10.95 8.43 -5.87
C VAL A 82 10.68 8.48 -7.37
N PHE A 83 11.62 8.04 -8.21
CA PHE A 83 11.58 8.33 -9.65
C PHE A 83 11.28 7.14 -10.56
N ASN A 84 11.48 5.87 -10.14
CA ASN A 84 11.51 4.75 -11.11
C ASN A 84 10.58 3.55 -10.83
N LYS A 85 10.50 3.02 -9.60
CA LYS A 85 9.99 1.64 -9.38
C LYS A 85 8.53 1.54 -8.94
N LEU A 86 8.00 2.58 -8.30
CA LEU A 86 6.65 2.58 -7.73
C LEU A 86 5.59 3.25 -8.62
N ASN A 87 5.94 3.63 -9.86
CA ASN A 87 5.06 4.44 -10.72
C ASN A 87 4.55 5.69 -9.99
N ALA A 88 5.45 6.36 -9.26
CA ALA A 88 5.09 7.58 -8.55
C ALA A 88 4.58 8.63 -9.56
N LYS A 89 3.52 9.32 -9.17
CA LYS A 89 2.85 10.36 -9.93
C LYS A 89 3.19 11.72 -9.36
N GLU A 90 3.45 12.67 -10.26
CA GLU A 90 3.56 14.08 -9.88
C GLU A 90 2.17 14.59 -9.53
N TRP A 91 1.89 14.82 -8.24
CA TRP A 91 0.54 15.20 -7.84
C TRP A 91 0.14 16.56 -8.44
N ARG A 92 1.08 17.47 -8.72
CA ARG A 92 0.78 18.76 -9.37
C ARG A 92 0.17 18.60 -10.77
N LYS A 93 0.47 17.50 -11.46
CA LYS A 93 -0.14 17.19 -12.77
C LYS A 93 -1.54 16.59 -12.64
N GLU A 94 -1.87 16.07 -11.46
CA GLU A 94 -3.17 15.49 -11.11
C GLU A 94 -3.83 16.31 -9.99
N GLN A 95 -3.53 17.61 -9.89
CA GLN A 95 -3.97 18.45 -8.79
C GLN A 95 -5.49 18.51 -8.73
N VAL A 96 -6.04 18.25 -7.55
CA VAL A 96 -7.48 18.33 -7.29
C VAL A 96 -7.83 19.58 -6.48
N HIS A 97 -6.95 20.02 -5.58
CA HIS A 97 -7.21 21.23 -4.79
C HIS A 97 -7.15 22.51 -5.63
N SER A 98 -8.04 23.45 -5.30
CA SER A 98 -8.04 24.78 -5.90
C SER A 98 -6.87 25.60 -5.35
N LEU A 99 -6.21 26.35 -6.22
CA LEU A 99 -5.17 27.32 -5.81
C LEU A 99 -5.74 28.48 -4.97
N ASN A 100 -7.06 28.67 -4.99
CA ASN A 100 -7.75 29.70 -4.21
C ASN A 100 -8.19 29.20 -2.82
N ASP A 101 -8.12 27.90 -2.57
CA ASP A 101 -8.45 27.33 -1.27
C ASP A 101 -7.28 27.55 -0.28
N TYR A 102 -7.64 27.70 0.99
CA TYR A 102 -6.71 27.81 2.10
C TYR A 102 -6.63 26.48 2.84
N PHE A 103 -5.41 26.09 3.19
CA PHE A 103 -5.14 24.86 3.91
C PHE A 103 -4.07 25.14 4.97
N ASP A 104 -4.45 24.96 6.22
CA ASP A 104 -3.58 25.19 7.36
C ASP A 104 -3.44 23.91 8.17
N TYR A 105 -2.20 23.51 8.44
CA TYR A 105 -1.90 22.52 9.46
C TYR A 105 -2.14 23.13 10.83
N PHE A 106 -2.99 22.49 11.62
CA PHE A 106 -3.40 22.99 12.92
C PHE A 106 -2.93 22.08 14.04
N THR A 107 -2.30 22.68 15.04
CA THR A 107 -2.05 22.08 16.35
C THR A 107 -2.51 23.03 17.44
N PRO A 108 -2.71 22.55 18.69
CA PRO A 108 -3.03 23.46 19.79
C PRO A 108 -1.94 24.52 20.06
N GLN A 109 -0.72 24.36 19.54
CA GLN A 109 0.42 25.27 19.77
C GLN A 109 0.87 26.04 18.53
N SER A 110 0.41 25.68 17.34
CA SER A 110 0.87 26.28 16.08
C SER A 110 -0.14 26.11 14.95
N CYS A 111 -0.21 27.12 14.08
CA CYS A 111 -0.90 27.06 12.81
C CYS A 111 0.14 27.32 11.71
N ARG A 112 0.15 26.47 10.68
CA ARG A 112 1.12 26.55 9.59
C ARG A 112 0.41 26.42 8.25
N ASP A 113 0.62 27.40 7.38
CA ASP A 113 0.18 27.36 5.99
C ASP A 113 0.84 26.19 5.25
N VAL A 114 0.02 25.33 4.67
CA VAL A 114 0.43 24.18 3.86
C VAL A 114 -0.18 24.18 2.47
N ARG A 115 -0.66 25.34 1.99
CA ARG A 115 -1.14 25.50 0.62
C ARG A 115 -0.08 25.11 -0.40
N ASN A 116 -0.52 24.57 -1.54
CA ASN A 116 0.35 24.13 -2.63
C ASN A 116 1.40 23.07 -2.21
N THR A 117 1.09 22.26 -1.20
CA THR A 117 1.91 21.12 -0.77
C THR A 117 1.13 19.81 -0.92
N SER A 118 1.83 18.68 -0.78
CA SER A 118 1.19 17.36 -0.67
C SER A 118 0.08 17.29 0.39
N LEU A 119 0.20 18.05 1.49
CA LEU A 119 -0.78 18.03 2.59
C LEU A 119 -2.11 18.65 2.17
N ALA A 120 -2.08 19.77 1.44
CA ALA A 120 -3.29 20.36 0.87
C ALA A 120 -3.94 19.42 -0.15
N GLU A 121 -3.14 18.79 -1.00
CA GLU A 121 -3.64 17.88 -2.03
C GLU A 121 -4.30 16.63 -1.45
N VAL A 122 -3.66 15.96 -0.48
CA VAL A 122 -4.24 14.76 0.15
C VAL A 122 -5.46 15.12 1.00
N ALA A 123 -5.45 16.28 1.66
CA ALA A 123 -6.60 16.76 2.43
C ALA A 123 -7.82 16.98 1.52
N GLU A 124 -7.64 17.65 0.39
CA GLU A 124 -8.75 17.86 -0.56
C GLU A 124 -9.29 16.53 -1.10
N ARG A 125 -8.41 15.61 -1.49
CA ARG A 125 -8.83 14.30 -2.01
C ARG A 125 -9.62 13.52 -0.98
N GLN A 126 -9.15 13.48 0.27
CA GLN A 126 -9.86 12.82 1.36
C GLN A 126 -11.21 13.48 1.66
N PHE A 127 -11.27 14.81 1.62
CA PHE A 127 -12.51 15.57 1.78
C PHE A 127 -13.53 15.24 0.69
N GLN A 128 -13.09 15.12 -0.56
CA GLN A 128 -13.95 14.80 -1.70
C GLN A 128 -14.34 13.32 -1.80
N ASN A 129 -13.49 12.40 -1.32
CA ASN A 129 -13.73 10.96 -1.46
C ASN A 129 -13.27 10.15 -0.25
N SER A 130 -14.17 9.92 0.70
CA SER A 130 -13.91 9.14 1.91
C SER A 130 -13.82 7.62 1.70
N TYR A 131 -14.11 7.10 0.49
CA TYR A 131 -14.02 5.67 0.19
C TYR A 131 -12.59 5.20 -0.11
N ILE A 132 -11.70 6.13 -0.46
CA ILE A 132 -10.30 5.83 -0.71
C ILE A 132 -9.53 5.90 0.61
N THR A 133 -8.66 4.92 0.84
CA THR A 133 -7.70 4.96 1.95
C THR A 133 -6.49 5.83 1.56
N TYR A 134 -6.24 6.88 2.33
CA TYR A 134 -5.10 7.79 2.17
C TYR A 134 -4.04 7.54 3.23
N LEU A 135 -2.77 7.70 2.86
CA LEU A 135 -1.63 7.62 3.77
C LEU A 135 -0.59 8.68 3.44
N VAL A 136 -0.09 9.37 4.46
CA VAL A 136 0.99 10.35 4.34
C VAL A 136 2.29 9.76 4.91
N ILE A 137 3.36 9.71 4.12
CA ILE A 137 4.68 9.27 4.55
C ILE A 137 5.54 10.51 4.82
N ASN A 138 5.87 10.70 6.08
CA ASN A 138 6.80 11.71 6.55
C ASN A 138 8.23 11.16 6.52
N PHE A 139 9.19 12.07 6.46
CA PHE A 139 10.55 11.79 6.88
C PHE A 139 10.66 11.85 8.41
N THR A 140 11.57 11.08 8.99
CA THR A 140 11.78 11.04 10.45
C THR A 140 12.12 12.41 11.03
N ASN A 141 11.81 12.61 12.31
CA ASN A 141 12.01 13.88 13.03
C ASN A 141 11.16 15.05 12.51
N SER A 142 10.10 14.76 11.73
CA SER A 142 9.19 15.81 11.26
C SER A 142 8.51 16.55 12.40
N SER A 143 8.10 17.80 12.14
CA SER A 143 7.31 18.60 13.08
C SER A 143 5.87 18.06 13.30
N PHE A 144 5.44 17.06 12.53
CA PHE A 144 4.11 16.46 12.59
C PHE A 144 4.06 15.36 13.66
N ILE A 145 4.07 15.76 14.93
CA ILE A 145 4.32 14.87 16.08
C ILE A 145 3.07 14.43 16.85
N ILE A 146 1.87 14.86 16.43
CA ILE A 146 0.63 14.50 17.13
C ILE A 146 0.41 13.00 16.96
N ALA A 147 0.44 12.25 18.07
CA ALA A 147 0.24 10.80 18.05
C ALA A 147 -1.16 10.43 17.55
N HIS A 148 -1.24 9.42 16.69
CA HIS A 148 -2.52 8.89 16.23
C HIS A 148 -3.23 8.15 17.40
N PRO A 149 -4.52 8.42 17.67
CA PRO A 149 -5.23 7.84 18.83
C PRO A 149 -5.39 6.31 18.74
N ASP A 150 -5.65 5.78 17.55
CA ASP A 150 -5.96 4.35 17.34
C ASP A 150 -4.85 3.48 16.73
N ILE A 151 -3.73 4.06 16.28
CA ILE A 151 -2.71 3.36 15.51
C ILE A 151 -1.34 3.66 16.11
N SER A 152 -0.79 2.67 16.81
CA SER A 152 0.50 2.80 17.49
C SER A 152 1.61 3.25 16.53
N LYS A 153 2.45 4.19 16.97
CA LYS A 153 3.58 4.79 16.24
C LYS A 153 3.21 5.61 14.99
N CYS A 154 1.93 5.72 14.64
CA CYS A 154 1.48 6.65 13.61
C CYS A 154 1.23 8.03 14.22
N CYS A 155 1.22 9.05 13.37
CA CYS A 155 0.86 10.41 13.71
C CYS A 155 -0.42 10.83 12.97
N LEU A 156 -1.14 11.80 13.51
CA LEU A 156 -2.31 12.42 12.90
C LEU A 156 -1.95 13.84 12.47
N ILE A 157 -2.23 14.19 11.21
CA ILE A 157 -2.05 15.56 10.71
C ILE A 157 -3.44 16.13 10.46
N SER A 158 -3.86 17.07 11.30
CA SER A 158 -5.14 17.78 11.16
C SER A 158 -4.97 19.01 10.29
N ILE A 159 -5.69 19.04 9.17
CA ILE A 159 -5.71 20.17 8.22
C ILE A 159 -7.06 20.88 8.31
N ILE A 160 -7.04 22.20 8.40
CA ILE A 160 -8.23 23.07 8.32
C ILE A 160 -8.29 23.65 6.91
N LYS A 161 -9.44 23.48 6.26
CA LYS A 161 -9.71 24.07 4.94
C LYS A 161 -10.49 25.38 5.10
N ASN A 162 -10.08 26.43 4.38
CA ASN A 162 -10.80 27.70 4.28
C ASN A 162 -11.18 28.34 5.63
N ASN A 163 -10.32 28.19 6.64
CA ASN A 163 -10.55 28.66 8.02
C ASN A 163 -11.80 28.07 8.70
N ASP A 164 -12.31 26.94 8.23
CA ASP A 164 -13.41 26.24 8.89
C ASP A 164 -12.91 25.37 10.04
N GLU A 165 -12.72 25.98 11.22
CA GLU A 165 -12.26 25.30 12.43
C GLU A 165 -13.25 24.22 12.94
N THR A 166 -14.46 24.15 12.39
CA THR A 166 -15.46 23.14 12.78
C THR A 166 -15.26 21.81 12.06
N GLN A 167 -14.47 21.79 10.97
CA GLN A 167 -14.23 20.60 10.15
C GLN A 167 -12.74 20.44 9.87
N SER A 168 -12.05 19.69 10.73
CA SER A 168 -10.69 19.24 10.44
C SER A 168 -10.70 18.01 9.52
N ILE A 169 -9.74 17.97 8.60
CA ILE A 169 -9.43 16.80 7.79
C ILE A 169 -8.22 16.13 8.44
N ASP A 170 -8.46 14.99 9.08
CA ASP A 170 -7.44 14.25 9.81
C ASP A 170 -6.78 13.21 8.91
N LEU A 171 -5.48 13.38 8.67
CA LEU A 171 -4.68 12.55 7.78
C LEU A 171 -3.83 11.58 8.59
N ASP A 172 -3.91 10.29 8.26
CA ASP A 172 -3.00 9.30 8.81
C ASP A 172 -1.59 9.54 8.26
N SER A 173 -0.61 9.59 9.15
CA SER A 173 0.79 9.75 8.78
C SER A 173 1.72 8.82 9.54
N LEU A 174 2.87 8.53 8.94
CA LEU A 174 3.92 7.70 9.53
C LEU A 174 5.30 8.07 9.01
N ASP A 175 6.34 7.67 9.74
CA ASP A 175 7.73 7.98 9.38
C ASP A 175 8.67 6.77 9.51
N ASN A 176 8.16 5.58 9.81
CA ASN A 176 8.97 4.38 9.98
C ASN A 176 8.20 3.08 9.61
N GLN A 177 8.96 2.01 9.40
CA GLN A 177 8.42 0.71 8.97
C GLN A 177 7.43 0.11 9.98
N ALA A 178 7.68 0.21 11.28
CA ALA A 178 6.81 -0.39 12.30
C ALA A 178 5.44 0.31 12.36
N ALA A 179 5.42 1.64 12.16
CA ALA A 179 4.19 2.40 12.01
C ALA A 179 3.40 1.95 10.77
N LEU A 180 4.08 1.66 9.65
CA LEU A 180 3.42 1.13 8.45
C LEU A 180 2.80 -0.24 8.69
N GLU A 181 3.46 -1.15 9.41
CA GLU A 181 2.89 -2.45 9.78
C GLU A 181 1.60 -2.27 10.59
N ASN A 182 1.62 -1.40 11.60
CA ASN A 182 0.45 -1.10 12.42
C ASN A 182 -0.69 -0.47 11.60
N TRP A 183 -0.36 0.46 10.68
CA TRP A 183 -1.34 1.10 9.82
C TRP A 183 -1.99 0.11 8.85
N LEU A 184 -1.18 -0.74 8.20
CA LEU A 184 -1.68 -1.79 7.31
C LEU A 184 -2.56 -2.78 8.06
N GLU A 185 -2.18 -3.17 9.28
CA GLU A 185 -3.03 -4.03 10.11
C GLU A 185 -4.38 -3.35 10.41
N LYS A 186 -4.37 -2.09 10.86
CA LYS A 186 -5.61 -1.38 11.20
C LYS A 186 -6.52 -1.19 9.99
N LYS A 187 -5.97 -0.76 8.84
CA LYS A 187 -6.77 -0.36 7.67
C LYS A 187 -7.12 -1.54 6.77
N LEU A 188 -6.21 -2.51 6.64
CA LEU A 188 -6.37 -3.62 5.71
C LEU A 188 -6.57 -4.97 6.40
N LYS A 189 -6.46 -5.06 7.73
CA LYS A 189 -6.54 -6.32 8.49
C LYS A 189 -5.55 -7.35 7.96
N LEU A 190 -4.30 -6.93 7.83
CA LEU A 190 -3.21 -7.68 7.22
C LEU A 190 -3.11 -9.12 7.75
N SER A 191 -3.24 -9.29 9.07
CA SER A 191 -3.25 -10.59 9.76
C SER A 191 -4.32 -11.58 9.26
N LYS A 192 -5.43 -11.09 8.69
CA LYS A 192 -6.49 -11.92 8.09
C LYS A 192 -6.22 -12.30 6.64
N ILE A 193 -5.30 -11.58 5.99
CA ILE A 193 -5.03 -11.64 4.56
C ILE A 193 -3.70 -12.36 4.29
N GLU A 194 -2.77 -12.34 5.23
CA GLU A 194 -1.51 -13.07 5.15
C GLU A 194 -1.69 -14.52 5.58
N TYR A 195 -1.19 -15.43 4.76
CA TYR A 195 -1.06 -16.82 5.13
C TYR A 195 0.31 -17.08 5.77
N ASP A 196 0.32 -17.81 6.88
CA ASP A 196 1.53 -18.28 7.52
C ASP A 196 1.92 -19.64 6.94
N GLU A 197 3.06 -19.73 6.25
CA GLU A 197 3.57 -20.99 5.69
C GLU A 197 3.99 -22.02 6.76
N SER A 198 4.04 -21.63 8.03
CA SER A 198 4.19 -22.56 9.16
C SER A 198 2.85 -23.06 9.72
N SER A 199 1.73 -22.56 9.19
CA SER A 199 0.38 -22.97 9.57
C SER A 199 0.15 -24.46 9.35
N THR A 200 -0.52 -25.10 10.32
CA THR A 200 -1.00 -26.48 10.22
C THR A 200 -2.43 -26.56 9.67
N VAL A 201 -2.99 -25.45 9.21
CA VAL A 201 -4.31 -25.38 8.56
C VAL A 201 -4.19 -24.75 7.16
N PRO A 202 -4.97 -25.21 6.16
CA PRO A 202 -4.95 -24.63 4.83
C PRO A 202 -5.39 -23.15 4.85
N PRO A 203 -4.98 -22.35 3.85
CA PRO A 203 -5.37 -20.94 3.80
C PRO A 203 -6.89 -20.76 3.71
N GLN A 204 -7.38 -19.65 4.24
CA GLN A 204 -8.72 -19.16 3.92
C GLN A 204 -8.74 -18.52 2.53
N ASP A 205 -9.91 -18.42 1.90
CA ASP A 205 -10.05 -17.81 0.58
C ASP A 205 -9.46 -16.37 0.57
N GLU A 206 -9.73 -15.62 1.64
CA GLU A 206 -9.21 -14.25 1.86
C GLU A 206 -7.68 -14.18 1.95
N GLN A 207 -7.01 -15.29 2.28
CA GLN A 207 -5.55 -15.37 2.35
C GLN A 207 -4.89 -15.70 1.00
N THR A 208 -5.69 -15.88 -0.04
CA THR A 208 -5.22 -16.21 -1.40
C THR A 208 -5.60 -15.12 -2.40
N ILE A 209 -5.19 -15.28 -3.65
CA ILE A 209 -5.59 -14.41 -4.76
C ILE A 209 -7.11 -14.38 -5.00
N LEU A 210 -7.86 -15.36 -4.47
CA LEU A 210 -9.33 -15.45 -4.61
C LEU A 210 -10.09 -14.28 -3.97
N ARG A 211 -9.46 -13.55 -3.04
CA ARG A 211 -10.01 -12.30 -2.49
C ARG A 211 -10.15 -11.17 -3.51
N ASP A 212 -9.43 -11.27 -4.64
CA ASP A 212 -9.45 -10.26 -5.69
C ASP A 212 -10.80 -10.28 -6.41
N THR A 213 -11.75 -9.49 -5.91
CA THR A 213 -13.11 -9.39 -6.46
C THR A 213 -13.18 -8.79 -7.87
N LYS A 214 -12.09 -8.18 -8.37
CA LYS A 214 -12.01 -7.69 -9.75
C LYS A 214 -11.61 -8.80 -10.72
N ARG A 215 -10.83 -9.79 -10.23
CA ARG A 215 -10.42 -10.97 -11.00
C ARG A 215 -11.37 -12.15 -10.84
N PHE A 216 -11.92 -12.35 -9.66
CA PHE A 216 -12.72 -13.52 -9.30
C PHE A 216 -14.14 -13.17 -8.90
N LYS A 217 -15.08 -13.96 -9.41
CA LYS A 217 -16.46 -13.98 -8.97
C LYS A 217 -16.69 -15.21 -8.10
N ARG A 218 -17.07 -14.99 -6.83
CA ARG A 218 -17.51 -16.06 -5.93
C ARG A 218 -18.74 -16.77 -6.50
N THR A 219 -18.72 -18.10 -6.54
CA THR A 219 -19.88 -18.88 -7.01
C THR A 219 -20.71 -19.40 -5.84
N ARG A 220 -21.75 -20.18 -6.15
CA ARG A 220 -22.51 -20.98 -5.16
C ARG A 220 -22.00 -22.43 -5.07
N ILE A 221 -21.08 -22.82 -5.96
CA ILE A 221 -20.55 -24.17 -6.06
C ILE A 221 -19.58 -24.40 -4.90
N ARG A 222 -19.65 -25.60 -4.34
CA ARG A 222 -18.70 -26.07 -3.34
C ARG A 222 -18.07 -27.37 -3.79
N TYR A 223 -16.78 -27.49 -3.52
CA TYR A 223 -16.02 -28.72 -3.70
C TYR A 223 -15.15 -28.90 -2.45
N ASP A 224 -15.22 -30.09 -1.84
CA ASP A 224 -14.53 -30.40 -0.59
C ASP A 224 -14.69 -29.30 0.49
N GLU A 225 -15.95 -28.91 0.74
CA GLU A 225 -16.37 -27.84 1.67
C GLU A 225 -15.89 -26.41 1.33
N ARG A 226 -15.04 -26.25 0.31
CA ARG A 226 -14.51 -24.98 -0.16
C ARG A 226 -15.38 -24.36 -1.23
N VAL A 227 -15.37 -23.03 -1.29
CA VAL A 227 -16.11 -22.29 -2.31
C VAL A 227 -15.29 -22.29 -3.59
N VAL A 228 -15.94 -22.61 -4.71
CA VAL A 228 -15.32 -22.45 -6.03
C VAL A 228 -15.54 -21.02 -6.51
N TYR A 229 -14.50 -20.41 -7.06
CA TYR A 229 -14.51 -19.08 -7.67
C TYR A 229 -14.36 -19.21 -9.17
N CYS A 230 -14.98 -18.30 -9.92
CA CYS A 230 -14.87 -18.21 -11.36
C CYS A 230 -13.99 -17.00 -11.70
N GLU A 231 -12.87 -17.22 -12.38
CA GLU A 231 -12.04 -16.14 -12.91
C GLU A 231 -12.80 -15.44 -14.04
N ILE A 232 -13.05 -14.14 -13.89
CA ILE A 232 -13.99 -13.38 -14.73
C ILE A 232 -13.54 -13.35 -16.20
N SER A 233 -12.24 -13.19 -16.44
CA SER A 233 -11.70 -13.01 -17.80
C SER A 233 -11.63 -14.30 -18.61
N THR A 234 -11.38 -15.44 -17.96
CA THR A 234 -11.14 -16.72 -18.63
C THR A 234 -12.30 -17.71 -18.47
N GLY A 235 -13.14 -17.50 -17.45
CA GLY A 235 -14.14 -18.47 -17.01
C GLY A 235 -13.57 -19.67 -16.25
N LYS A 236 -12.25 -19.75 -16.02
CA LYS A 236 -11.62 -20.85 -15.27
C LYS A 236 -12.18 -20.90 -13.84
N TYR A 237 -12.25 -22.10 -13.28
CA TYR A 237 -12.68 -22.30 -11.90
C TYR A 237 -11.50 -22.58 -10.99
N TRP A 238 -11.55 -22.01 -9.79
CA TRP A 238 -10.45 -22.04 -8.82
C TRP A 238 -11.02 -22.32 -7.42
N TYR A 239 -10.36 -23.13 -6.62
CA TYR A 239 -10.66 -23.26 -5.19
C TYR A 239 -9.40 -23.59 -4.38
N VAL A 240 -9.42 -23.32 -3.08
CA VAL A 240 -8.32 -23.67 -2.17
C VAL A 240 -8.31 -25.17 -1.92
N ASP A 241 -7.18 -25.84 -2.12
CA ASP A 241 -7.05 -27.23 -1.68
C ASP A 241 -7.08 -27.30 -0.14
N ASN A 242 -8.04 -28.06 0.39
CA ASN A 242 -8.26 -28.19 1.82
C ASN A 242 -7.37 -29.24 2.50
N LEU A 243 -6.59 -30.01 1.74
CA LEU A 243 -5.71 -31.06 2.25
C LEU A 243 -4.26 -30.61 2.40
N HIS A 244 -3.87 -29.52 1.71
CA HIS A 244 -2.50 -29.02 1.74
C HIS A 244 -2.39 -27.70 2.52
N TYR A 245 -1.40 -27.64 3.40
CA TYR A 245 -1.13 -26.49 4.27
C TYR A 245 0.37 -26.17 4.32
N GLY A 246 0.69 -25.05 4.97
CA GLY A 246 2.03 -24.49 5.01
C GLY A 246 2.59 -24.26 3.62
N LYS A 247 3.82 -24.70 3.37
CA LYS A 247 4.49 -24.55 2.08
C LYS A 247 3.88 -25.35 0.93
N ALA A 248 3.03 -26.35 1.24
CA ALA A 248 2.35 -27.15 0.22
C ALA A 248 1.00 -26.54 -0.19
N ALA A 249 0.52 -25.51 0.52
CA ALA A 249 -0.76 -24.87 0.24
C ALA A 249 -0.81 -24.32 -1.19
N HIS A 250 -1.88 -24.63 -1.90
CA HIS A 250 -2.10 -24.21 -3.28
C HIS A 250 -3.60 -24.10 -3.61
N LEU A 251 -3.88 -23.61 -4.81
CA LEU A 251 -5.20 -23.56 -5.41
C LEU A 251 -5.30 -24.60 -6.52
N GLU A 252 -6.46 -25.23 -6.65
CA GLU A 252 -6.75 -26.16 -7.73
C GLU A 252 -7.44 -25.40 -8.86
N VAL A 253 -7.00 -25.59 -10.11
CA VAL A 253 -7.48 -24.79 -11.25
C VAL A 253 -8.08 -25.66 -12.32
N PHE A 254 -9.29 -25.34 -12.76
CA PHE A 254 -10.04 -26.06 -13.77
C PHE A 254 -10.40 -25.16 -14.94
N ASP A 255 -10.62 -25.78 -16.09
CA ASP A 255 -11.15 -25.06 -17.24
C ASP A 255 -12.58 -24.55 -17.00
N LYS A 256 -13.10 -23.78 -17.96
CA LYS A 256 -14.45 -23.19 -17.89
C LYS A 256 -15.60 -24.20 -17.82
N THR A 257 -15.33 -25.49 -18.03
CA THR A 257 -16.33 -26.57 -17.97
C THR A 257 -16.28 -27.33 -16.66
N GLY A 258 -15.20 -27.15 -15.87
CA GLY A 258 -14.95 -27.94 -14.67
C GLY A 258 -14.50 -29.38 -14.96
N GLN A 259 -14.51 -29.83 -16.22
CA GLN A 259 -14.22 -31.21 -16.60
C GLN A 259 -12.74 -31.49 -16.87
N ARG A 260 -11.88 -30.47 -16.79
CA ARG A 260 -10.44 -30.63 -16.97
C ARG A 260 -9.68 -29.82 -15.94
N HIS A 261 -8.92 -30.52 -15.09
CA HIS A 261 -7.91 -29.90 -14.23
C HIS A 261 -6.76 -29.36 -15.07
N LEU A 262 -6.40 -28.10 -14.84
CA LEU A 262 -5.35 -27.37 -15.55
C LEU A 262 -4.03 -27.34 -14.77
N GLY A 263 -4.03 -27.76 -13.51
CA GLY A 263 -2.85 -27.74 -12.64
C GLY A 263 -3.10 -26.96 -11.35
N GLU A 264 -2.06 -26.91 -10.52
CA GLU A 264 -2.09 -26.24 -9.22
C GLU A 264 -1.53 -24.83 -9.37
N ALA A 265 -2.08 -23.87 -8.63
CA ALA A 265 -1.53 -22.52 -8.56
C ALA A 265 -1.05 -22.17 -7.16
N ASP A 266 0.00 -21.36 -7.07
CA ASP A 266 0.40 -20.77 -5.80
C ASP A 266 -0.69 -19.83 -5.24
N LEU A 267 -0.54 -19.38 -3.99
CA LEU A 267 -1.53 -18.51 -3.35
C LEU A 267 -1.64 -17.12 -4.02
N GLN A 268 -0.71 -16.77 -4.90
CA GLN A 268 -0.70 -15.54 -5.70
C GLN A 268 -1.30 -15.76 -7.10
N GLY A 269 -1.63 -17.00 -7.48
CA GLY A 269 -2.31 -17.35 -8.71
C GLY A 269 -1.40 -17.62 -9.91
N GLU A 270 -0.12 -17.92 -9.69
CA GLU A 270 0.77 -18.44 -10.74
C GLU A 270 0.53 -19.96 -10.88
N ILE A 271 0.14 -20.41 -12.07
CA ILE A 271 -0.27 -21.80 -12.33
C ILE A 271 0.94 -22.64 -12.78
N ASP A 272 1.11 -23.82 -12.18
CA ASP A 272 1.97 -24.89 -12.64
C ASP A 272 1.15 -25.95 -13.40
N GLU A 273 1.08 -25.80 -14.73
CA GLU A 273 0.31 -26.70 -15.60
C GLU A 273 0.90 -28.13 -15.65
N SER A 274 2.15 -28.34 -15.21
CA SER A 274 2.76 -29.67 -15.18
C SER A 274 2.11 -30.60 -14.15
N LYS A 275 1.35 -30.03 -13.21
CA LYS A 275 0.58 -30.74 -12.18
C LYS A 275 -0.88 -30.99 -12.56
N SER A 276 -1.23 -30.84 -13.84
CA SER A 276 -2.57 -31.22 -14.32
C SER A 276 -2.85 -32.70 -14.06
N ASP A 277 -4.10 -33.02 -13.72
CA ASP A 277 -4.53 -34.39 -13.42
C ASP A 277 -5.81 -34.67 -14.24
N SER A 278 -5.74 -35.61 -15.18
CA SER A 278 -6.87 -35.90 -16.08
C SER A 278 -8.09 -36.46 -15.37
N GLU A 279 -7.93 -37.00 -14.17
CA GLU A 279 -9.02 -37.62 -13.41
C GLU A 279 -9.74 -36.61 -12.51
N LYS A 280 -9.13 -35.44 -12.23
CA LYS A 280 -9.75 -34.39 -11.42
C LYS A 280 -10.77 -33.60 -12.23
N THR A 281 -12.00 -33.57 -11.73
CA THR A 281 -13.09 -32.74 -12.25
C THR A 281 -13.89 -32.13 -11.11
N ILE A 282 -14.61 -31.04 -11.40
CA ILE A 282 -15.57 -30.43 -10.49
C ILE A 282 -16.94 -30.34 -11.17
N ASN A 283 -18.00 -30.62 -10.41
CA ASN A 283 -19.36 -30.41 -10.89
C ASN A 283 -19.75 -28.93 -10.72
N ILE A 284 -19.98 -28.26 -11.84
CA ILE A 284 -20.33 -26.84 -11.89
C ILE A 284 -21.82 -26.59 -12.21
N SER A 285 -22.62 -27.65 -12.29
CA SER A 285 -24.07 -27.61 -12.57
C SER A 285 -24.93 -27.63 -11.32
#